data_AF-A0A975GF10-F1
#
_entry.id   AF-A0A975GF10-F1
#
_cell.length_a   1.000
_cell.length_b   1.000
_cell.length_c   1.000
_cell.angle_alpha   90.00
_cell.angle_beta   90.00
_cell.angle_gamma   90.00
#
_symmetry.space_group_name_H-M   'P 1'
#
loop_
_entity.id
_entity.type
_entity.pdbx_description
1 polymer ?
#
loop_
_entity_poly.entity_id
_entity_poly.type
_entity_poly.pdbx_seq_one_letter_code
_entity_poly.pdbx_strand_id
1 'polypeptide(L)' 'MTLTIEAVYDGKAFLPVTPLSMKPDTRVRISVTSHSTKPESFLDTARSLQLDGPPDWSEKLDEYLYGGKKPDND' A
#
# COMPACT_ATOMS: atom_id res chain seq x y z
N MET A 1 29.29 17.59 -5.21
CA MET A 1 28.95 16.22 -4.80
C MET A 1 27.45 16.15 -4.60
N THR A 2 26.81 15.12 -5.14
CA THR A 2 25.37 14.86 -5.00
C THR A 2 25.19 13.62 -4.13
N LEU A 3 24.49 13.77 -3.01
CA LEU A 3 24.15 12.68 -2.10
C LEU A 3 22.63 12.50 -2.13
N THR A 4 22.17 11.30 -2.48
CA THR A 4 20.75 10.94 -2.40
C THR A 4 20.53 10.27 -1.06
N ILE A 5 19.56 10.78 -0.30
CA ILE A 5 19.15 10.23 0.99
C ILE A 5 17.67 9.87 0.92
N GLU A 6 17.29 8.78 1.56
CA GLU A 6 15.90 8.47 1.80
C GLU A 6 15.43 9.20 3.06
N ALA A 7 14.26 9.81 2.98
CA ALA A 7 13.67 10.56 4.08
C ALA A 7 12.15 10.39 4.09
N VAL A 8 11.59 10.39 5.31
CA VAL A 8 10.15 10.36 5.54
C VAL A 8 9.69 11.77 5.89
N TYR A 9 8.58 12.20 5.29
CA TYR A 9 7.95 13.48 5.63
C TYR A 9 6.93 13.27 6.74
N ASP A 10 7.14 13.89 7.91
CA ASP A 10 6.26 13.76 9.09
C ASP A 10 5.11 14.78 9.09
N GLY A 11 4.95 15.57 8.02
CA GLY A 11 3.99 16.68 7.94
C GLY A 11 4.60 18.05 8.24
N LYS A 12 5.83 18.11 8.78
CA LYS A 12 6.54 19.35 9.13
C LYS A 12 7.97 19.37 8.61
N ALA A 13 8.67 18.24 8.63
CA ALA A 13 10.07 18.10 8.28
C ALA A 13 10.35 16.78 7.56
N PHE A 14 11.43 16.77 6.77
CA PHE A 14 11.98 15.54 6.20
C PHE A 14 12.98 14.93 7.18
N LEU A 15 12.66 13.75 7.69
CA LEU A 15 13.50 13.00 8.61
C LEU A 15 14.26 11.94 7.81
N PRO A 16 15.61 12.01 7.73
CA PRO A 16 16.38 11.01 7.01
C PRO A 16 16.25 9.66 7.71
N VAL A 17 16.09 8.59 6.92
CA VAL A 17 16.00 7.20 7.44
C VAL A 17 17.33 6.78 8.07
N THR A 18 18.44 7.29 7.53
CA THR A 18 19.80 7.01 8.00
C THR A 18 20.44 8.29 8.58
N PRO A 19 21.14 8.21 9.72
CA PRO A 19 21.83 9.37 10.31
C PRO A 19 22.80 10.03 9.32
N LEU A 20 22.62 11.32 9.11
CA LEU A 20 23.43 12.11 8.19
C LEU A 20 24.51 12.86 8.95
N SER A 21 25.78 12.51 8.72
CA SER A 21 26.91 13.20 9.35
C SER A 21 27.29 14.43 8.52
N MET A 22 26.63 15.55 8.79
CA MET A 22 26.89 16.84 8.17
C MET A 22 27.22 17.91 9.20
N LYS A 23 28.02 18.90 8.79
CA LYS A 23 28.31 20.05 9.65
C LYS A 23 27.06 20.92 9.82
N PRO A 24 26.83 21.49 11.02
CA PRO A 24 25.81 22.52 11.22
C PRO A 24 25.96 23.67 10.20
N ASP A 25 24.84 24.32 9.85
CA ASP A 25 24.76 25.44 8.90
C ASP A 25 25.21 25.14 7.45
N THR A 26 25.28 23.86 7.08
CA THR A 26 25.52 23.48 5.68
C THR A 26 24.27 23.73 4.85
N ARG A 27 24.30 24.75 3.97
CA ARG A 27 23.21 25.05 3.04
C ARG A 27 23.14 24.01 1.93
N VAL A 28 22.02 23.31 1.85
CA VAL A 28 21.75 22.28 0.83
C VAL A 28 20.55 22.63 -0.04
N ARG A 29 20.50 22.05 -1.24
CA ARG A 29 19.33 22.06 -2.12
C ARG A 29 18.73 20.65 -2.10
N ILE A 30 17.42 20.56 -1.85
CA ILE A 30 16.69 19.29 -1.81
C ILE A 30 15.90 19.15 -3.11
N SER A 31 16.01 17.99 -3.74
CA SER A 31 15.12 17.56 -4.83
C SER A 31 14.24 16.43 -4.30
N VAL A 32 12.93 16.64 -4.30
CA VAL A 32 11.97 15.66 -3.78
C VAL A 32 11.39 14.87 -4.95
N THR A 33 11.54 13.55 -4.89
CA THR A 33 10.90 12.62 -5.83
C THR A 33 10.00 11.70 -5.02
N SER A 34 8.68 11.83 -5.20
CA SER A 34 7.72 10.96 -4.53
C SER A 34 7.62 9.62 -5.26
N HIS A 35 7.90 8.53 -4.56
CA HIS A 35 7.48 7.20 -5.01
C HIS A 35 5.98 7.09 -4.71
N SER A 36 5.15 7.35 -5.72
CA SER A 36 3.73 7.02 -5.63
C SER A 36 3.62 5.50 -5.54
N THR A 37 3.35 4.98 -4.34
CA THR A 37 2.67 3.70 -4.24
C THR A 37 1.28 3.98 -4.80
N LYS A 38 1.04 3.57 -6.05
CA LYS A 38 -0.33 3.59 -6.59
C LYS A 38 -1.21 2.93 -5.53
N PRO A 39 -2.35 3.52 -5.16
CA PRO A 39 -3.30 2.81 -4.33
C PRO A 39 -3.63 1.51 -5.06
N GLU A 40 -3.23 0.37 -4.48
CA GLU A 40 -3.58 -0.92 -5.05
C GLU A 40 -5.11 -0.99 -5.08
N SER A 41 -5.68 -1.31 -6.25
CA SER A 41 -7.11 -1.51 -6.31
C SER A 41 -7.47 -2.74 -5.49
N PHE A 42 -8.69 -2.78 -4.95
CA PHE A 42 -9.18 -3.97 -4.24
C PHE A 42 -9.01 -5.25 -5.08
N LEU A 43 -9.14 -5.16 -6.41
CA LEU A 43 -8.94 -6.29 -7.32
C LEU A 43 -7.45 -6.67 -7.47
N ASP A 44 -6.54 -5.70 -7.41
CA ASP A 44 -5.10 -5.98 -7.41
C ASP A 44 -4.69 -6.72 -6.13
N THR A 45 -5.23 -6.29 -4.98
CA THR A 45 -5.03 -6.99 -3.70
C THR A 45 -5.69 -8.37 -3.71
N ALA A 46 -6.93 -8.51 -4.21
CA ALA A 46 -7.59 -9.82 -4.30
C ALA A 46 -6.82 -10.81 -5.18
N ARG A 47 -6.23 -10.34 -6.28
CA ARG A 47 -5.39 -11.14 -7.17
C ARG A 47 -4.05 -11.52 -6.54
N SER A 48 -3.44 -10.64 -5.75
CA SER A 48 -2.14 -10.91 -5.11
C SER A 48 -2.23 -11.99 -4.02
N LEU A 49 -3.41 -12.16 -3.42
CA LEU A 49 -3.68 -13.18 -2.41
C LEU A 49 -3.73 -14.62 -2.95
N GLN A 50 -3.70 -14.82 -4.27
CA GLN A 50 -3.71 -16.14 -4.91
C GLN A 50 -4.78 -17.08 -4.32
N LEU A 51 -6.00 -16.55 -4.19
CA LEU A 51 -7.09 -17.29 -3.55
C LEU A 51 -7.49 -18.49 -4.41
N ASP A 52 -7.37 -19.69 -3.83
CA ASP A 52 -7.85 -20.93 -4.43
C ASP A 52 -9.35 -21.08 -4.21
N GLY A 53 -10.07 -21.45 -5.27
CA GLY A 53 -11.52 -21.62 -5.21
C GLY A 53 -12.08 -22.56 -6.28
N PRO A 54 -13.16 -23.29 -5.97
CA PRO A 54 -13.99 -23.98 -6.95
C PRO A 54 -14.36 -23.11 -8.16
N PRO A 55 -14.40 -23.69 -9.38
CA PRO A 55 -14.74 -22.96 -10.60
C PRO A 55 -16.18 -22.44 -10.62
N ASP A 56 -17.05 -22.95 -9.74
CA ASP A 56 -18.47 -22.60 -9.63
C ASP A 56 -18.76 -21.55 -8.53
N TRP A 57 -17.73 -20.93 -7.96
CA TRP A 57 -17.87 -19.93 -6.89
C TRP A 57 -18.81 -18.77 -7.23
N SER A 58 -18.69 -18.22 -8.44
CA SER A 58 -19.55 -17.12 -8.87
C SER A 58 -21.01 -17.54 -9.06
N GLU A 59 -21.24 -18.81 -9.37
CA GLU A 59 -22.58 -19.37 -9.63
C GLU A 59 -23.28 -19.80 -8.34
N LYS A 60 -22.51 -20.21 -7.33
CA LYS A 60 -23.00 -20.69 -6.03
C LYS A 60 -22.63 -19.75 -4.88
N LEU A 61 -22.63 -18.46 -5.14
CA LEU A 61 -22.23 -17.43 -4.18
C LEU A 61 -22.95 -17.60 -2.83
N ASP A 62 -24.28 -17.79 -2.84
CA ASP A 62 -25.08 -17.93 -1.62
C ASP A 62 -24.76 -19.22 -0.85
N GLU A 63 -24.39 -20.29 -1.55
CA GLU A 63 -24.00 -21.56 -0.92
C GLU A 63 -22.68 -21.40 -0.18
N TYR A 64 -21.68 -20.76 -0.82
CA TYR A 64 -20.36 -20.57 -0.24
C TYR A 64 -20.31 -19.46 0.82
N LEU A 65 -21.10 -18.39 0.67
CA LEU A 65 -21.14 -17.28 1.63
C LEU A 65 -22.09 -17.53 2.81
N TYR A 66 -23.24 -18.16 2.57
CA TYR A 66 -24.31 -18.28 3.57
C TYR A 66 -24.66 -19.74 3.92
N GLY A 67 -23.92 -20.71 3.38
CA GLY A 67 -24.13 -22.13 3.68
C GLY A 67 -25.47 -22.65 3.18
N GLY A 68 -25.99 -22.10 2.07
CA GLY A 68 -27.26 -22.52 1.46
C GLY A 68 -28.52 -22.12 2.24
N LYS A 69 -28.38 -21.33 3.31
CA LYS A 69 -29.53 -20.71 3.97
C LYS A 69 -29.94 -19.50 3.14
N LYS A 70 -31.13 -19.57 2.52
CA LYS A 70 -31.73 -18.37 1.93
C LYS A 70 -31.88 -17.33 3.04
N PRO A 71 -31.53 -16.05 2.79
CA PRO A 71 -31.89 -15.00 3.71
C PRO A 71 -33.41 -15.02 3.88
N ASP A 72 -33.88 -15.06 5.13
CA ASP A 72 -35.29 -14.85 5.43
C ASP A 72 -35.65 -13.47 4.88
N ASN A 73 -36.56 -13.47 3.92
CA ASN A 73 -37.05 -12.25 3.31
C ASN A 73 -38.20 -11.73 4.19
N ASP A 74 -37.88 -10.84 5.13
CA ASP A 74 -38.86 -10.04 5.90
C ASP A 74 -39.49 -8.95 4.99
#